data_AF-A0A6I5RJP4-F1
#
_entry.id   AF-A0A6I5RJP4-F1
#
_cell.length_a   1.000
_cell.length_b   1.000
_cell.length_c   1.000
_cell.angle_alpha   90.00
_cell.angle_beta   90.00
_cell.angle_gamma   90.00
#
_symmetry.space_group_name_H-M   'P 1'
#
loop_
_entity.id
_entity.type
_entity.pdbx_description
1 polymer ?
#
loop_
_entity_poly.entity_id
_entity_poly.type
_entity_poly.pdbx_seq_one_letter_code
_entity_poly.pdbx_strand_id
1 'polypeptide(L)'
;MTVRKDTLFEQFLAPVFQHVLIDQDALMEYYESKDWEQEGDRIRNPSLTYPAYYETQNFHGIKGGYLNPQAAVTYDAVTRYFVPPNETWVRRELLDHIYGQPRRILDLGCGTGSTTLLLK
;
A
#
# COMPACT_ATOMS: atom_id res chain seq x y z
N MET A 1 -26.92 -10.43 0.38
CA MET A 1 -26.74 -10.58 -1.08
C MET A 1 -25.45 -11.35 -1.30
N THR A 2 -25.53 -12.54 -1.88
CA THR A 2 -24.36 -13.37 -2.20
C THR A 2 -23.66 -12.78 -3.42
N VAL A 3 -22.44 -12.26 -3.24
CA VAL A 3 -21.59 -11.82 -4.35
C VAL A 3 -21.19 -13.07 -5.13
N ARG A 4 -21.57 -13.15 -6.40
CA ARG A 4 -21.20 -14.25 -7.30
C ARG A 4 -19.69 -14.19 -7.52
N LYS A 5 -18.97 -15.26 -7.16
CA LYS A 5 -17.53 -15.41 -7.41
C LYS A 5 -17.36 -16.06 -8.78
N ASP A 6 -17.25 -15.24 -9.82
CA ASP A 6 -17.36 -15.66 -11.21
C ASP A 6 -16.03 -16.12 -11.82
N THR A 7 -14.90 -15.85 -11.15
CA THR A 7 -13.56 -16.20 -11.64
C THR A 7 -12.88 -17.31 -10.84
N LEU A 8 -12.02 -18.10 -11.51
CA LEU A 8 -11.15 -19.08 -10.85
C LEU A 8 -10.25 -18.42 -9.78
N PHE A 9 -9.89 -17.15 -9.99
CA PHE A 9 -9.17 -16.36 -9.00
C PHE A 9 -10.00 -16.20 -7.73
N GLU A 10 -11.24 -15.71 -7.81
CA GLU A 10 -12.10 -15.49 -6.63
C GLU A 10 -12.45 -16.78 -5.88
N GLN A 11 -12.58 -17.88 -6.62
CA GLN A 11 -12.93 -19.19 -6.06
C GLN A 11 -11.75 -19.87 -5.37
N PHE A 12 -10.55 -19.82 -5.96
CA PHE A 12 -9.44 -20.67 -5.53
C PHE A 12 -8.20 -19.92 -5.04
N LEU A 13 -7.88 -18.75 -5.61
CA LEU A 13 -6.66 -18.01 -5.28
C LEU A 13 -6.92 -16.91 -4.23
N ALA A 14 -8.00 -16.16 -4.39
CA ALA A 14 -8.37 -15.10 -3.47
C ALA A 14 -8.47 -15.58 -2.01
N PRO A 15 -9.07 -16.73 -1.67
CA PRO A 15 -9.12 -17.20 -0.28
C PRO A 15 -7.73 -17.47 0.31
N VAL A 16 -6.78 -17.96 -0.49
CA VAL A 16 -5.40 -18.20 -0.05
C VAL A 16 -4.70 -16.87 0.23
N PHE A 17 -4.84 -15.90 -0.67
CA PHE A 17 -4.30 -14.55 -0.43
C PHE A 17 -4.94 -13.87 0.79
N GLN A 18 -6.27 -13.95 0.90
CA GLN A 18 -7.05 -13.25 1.91
C GLN A 18 -6.92 -13.86 3.31
N HIS A 19 -6.73 -15.18 3.45
CA HIS A 19 -6.77 -15.84 4.76
C HIS A 19 -5.46 -16.50 5.17
N VAL A 20 -4.50 -16.69 4.24
CA VAL A 20 -3.23 -17.37 4.54
C VAL A 20 -2.03 -16.45 4.38
N LEU A 21 -2.00 -15.64 3.31
CA LEU A 21 -0.83 -14.81 3.00
C LEU A 21 -0.91 -13.38 3.53
N ILE A 22 -2.13 -12.87 3.75
CA ILE A 22 -2.38 -11.50 4.21
C ILE A 22 -3.14 -11.61 5.53
N ASP A 23 -2.60 -10.96 6.56
CA ASP A 23 -3.29 -10.80 7.84
C ASP A 23 -4.34 -9.70 7.72
N GLN A 24 -5.52 -10.06 7.23
CA GLN A 24 -6.61 -9.11 6.99
C GLN A 24 -7.11 -8.46 8.27
N ASP A 25 -7.16 -9.22 9.37
CA ASP A 25 -7.67 -8.72 10.64
C ASP A 25 -6.74 -7.64 11.18
N ALA A 26 -5.41 -7.86 11.16
CA ALA A 26 -4.45 -6.85 11.56
C ALA A 26 -4.48 -5.60 10.66
N LEU A 27 -4.67 -5.76 9.35
CA LEU A 27 -4.80 -4.62 8.43
C LEU A 27 -6.09 -3.84 8.70
N MET A 28 -7.20 -4.53 8.99
CA MET A 28 -8.47 -3.87 9.32
C MET A 28 -8.38 -3.16 10.66
N GLU A 29 -7.80 -3.79 11.68
CA GLU A 29 -7.57 -3.17 12.99
C GLU A 29 -6.70 -1.91 12.84
N TYR A 30 -5.63 -1.98 12.03
CA TYR A 30 -4.82 -0.80 11.74
C TYR A 30 -5.62 0.29 11.02
N TYR A 31 -6.44 -0.08 10.03
CA TYR A 31 -7.31 0.87 9.34
C TYR A 31 -8.30 1.56 10.28
N GLU A 32 -8.94 0.80 11.16
CA GLU A 32 -9.93 1.30 12.12
C GLU A 32 -9.29 2.09 13.27
N SER A 33 -8.01 1.85 13.55
CA SER A 33 -7.25 2.58 14.58
C SER A 33 -6.98 4.05 14.23
N LYS A 34 -7.32 4.50 13.02
CA LYS A 34 -6.97 5.83 12.48
C LYS A 34 -8.21 6.63 12.11
N ASP A 35 -8.19 7.90 12.48
CA ASP A 35 -9.02 8.93 11.84
C ASP A 35 -8.29 9.44 10.59
N TRP A 36 -8.62 8.85 9.45
CA TRP A 36 -7.94 9.13 8.18
C TRP A 36 -8.11 10.58 7.71
N GLU A 37 -9.22 11.24 8.04
CA GLU A 37 -9.41 12.65 7.68
C GLU A 37 -8.47 13.52 8.52
N GLN A 38 -8.42 13.28 9.84
CA GLN A 38 -7.51 14.00 10.73
C GLN A 38 -6.02 13.75 10.39
N GLU A 39 -5.64 12.51 10.07
CA GLU A 39 -4.28 12.20 9.66
C GLU A 39 -3.92 12.88 8.32
N GLY A 40 -4.87 12.94 7.39
CA GLY A 40 -4.72 13.65 6.12
C GLY A 40 -4.59 15.17 6.30
N ASP A 41 -5.33 15.77 7.22
CA ASP A 41 -5.29 17.21 7.47
C ASP A 41 -3.91 17.72 7.89
N ARG A 42 -3.10 16.88 8.57
CA ARG A 42 -1.72 17.24 8.97
C ARG A 42 -0.79 17.47 7.79
N ILE A 43 -1.08 16.85 6.65
CA ILE A 43 -0.24 16.91 5.43
C ILE A 43 -0.92 17.67 4.28
N ARG A 44 -2.21 17.98 4.42
CA ARG A 44 -2.99 18.71 3.43
C ARG A 44 -2.43 20.13 3.28
N ASN A 45 -2.25 20.57 2.03
CA ASN A 45 -1.97 21.96 1.74
C ASN A 45 -3.27 22.67 1.30
N PRO A 46 -3.86 23.56 2.12
CA PRO A 46 -5.11 24.24 1.77
C PRO A 46 -4.96 25.23 0.61
N SER A 47 -3.73 25.60 0.24
CA SER A 47 -3.46 26.43 -0.94
C SER A 47 -3.37 25.63 -2.25
N LEU A 48 -3.41 24.30 -2.17
CA LEU A 48 -3.39 23.42 -3.34
C LEU A 48 -4.82 23.02 -3.71
N THR A 49 -5.25 23.42 -4.90
CA THR A 49 -6.48 22.89 -5.50
C THR A 49 -6.16 21.62 -6.26
N TYR A 50 -6.75 20.49 -5.86
CA TYR A 50 -6.58 19.24 -6.58
C TYR A 50 -7.39 19.26 -7.88
N PRO A 51 -6.82 18.78 -9.01
CA PRO A 51 -7.61 18.54 -10.20
C PRO A 51 -8.71 17.52 -9.92
N ALA A 52 -9.88 17.68 -10.54
CA ALA A 52 -11.03 16.78 -10.40
C ALA A 52 -10.70 15.29 -10.63
N TYR A 53 -9.66 15.01 -11.43
CA TYR A 53 -9.10 13.67 -11.62
C TYR A 53 -8.75 12.97 -10.30
N TYR A 54 -8.13 13.68 -9.35
CA TYR A 54 -7.69 13.10 -8.08
C TYR A 54 -8.80 13.03 -7.02
N GLU A 55 -9.93 13.70 -7.25
CA GLU A 55 -11.03 13.78 -6.29
C GLU A 55 -12.19 12.84 -6.63
N THR A 56 -12.47 12.64 -7.92
CA THR A 56 -13.74 12.03 -8.36
C THR A 56 -13.59 10.83 -9.28
N GLN A 57 -12.40 10.61 -9.85
CA GLN A 57 -12.23 9.60 -10.88
C GLN A 57 -11.78 8.26 -10.30
N ASN A 58 -12.17 7.20 -10.99
CA ASN A 58 -11.66 5.86 -10.76
C ASN A 58 -10.18 5.81 -11.16
N PHE A 59 -9.30 5.82 -10.17
CA PHE A 59 -7.86 5.74 -10.41
C PHE A 59 -7.49 4.36 -10.98
N HIS A 60 -6.62 4.35 -11.99
CA HIS A 60 -6.21 3.14 -12.74
C HIS A 60 -7.37 2.31 -13.34
N GLY A 61 -8.53 2.93 -13.60
CA GLY A 61 -9.70 2.24 -14.17
C GLY A 61 -10.41 1.29 -13.19
N ILE A 62 -10.02 1.30 -11.91
CA ILE A 62 -10.61 0.49 -10.85
C ILE A 62 -11.65 1.35 -10.12
N LYS A 63 -12.85 0.80 -9.89
CA LYS A 63 -13.90 1.51 -9.14
C LYS A 63 -13.39 1.86 -7.74
N GLY A 64 -13.38 3.15 -7.39
CA GLY A 64 -12.81 3.65 -6.13
C GLY A 64 -11.27 3.74 -6.11
N GLY A 65 -10.61 3.17 -7.12
CA GLY A 65 -9.18 3.33 -7.40
C GLY A 65 -8.25 3.02 -6.23
N TYR A 66 -7.06 3.62 -6.27
CA TYR A 66 -6.06 3.57 -5.18
C TYR A 66 -5.94 4.89 -4.40
N LEU A 67 -6.76 5.90 -4.73
CA LEU A 67 -6.80 7.18 -4.02
C LEU A 67 -7.74 7.10 -2.82
N ASN A 68 -7.54 6.11 -1.95
CA ASN A 68 -8.33 5.92 -0.74
C ASN A 68 -7.48 5.32 0.39
N PRO A 69 -7.90 5.45 1.65
CA PRO A 69 -7.07 5.00 2.78
C PRO A 69 -6.94 3.47 2.86
N GLN A 70 -7.92 2.72 2.35
CA GLN A 70 -7.82 1.25 2.29
C GLN A 70 -6.64 0.82 1.41
N ALA A 71 -6.42 1.48 0.27
CA ALA A 71 -5.27 1.23 -0.58
C ALA A 71 -3.96 1.55 0.16
N ALA A 72 -3.90 2.65 0.93
CA ALA A 72 -2.72 3.01 1.71
C ALA A 72 -2.33 1.94 2.75
N VAL A 73 -3.30 1.25 3.34
CA VAL A 73 -3.06 0.18 4.32
C VAL A 73 -2.70 -1.16 3.66
N THR A 74 -3.32 -1.46 2.53
CA THR A 74 -3.25 -2.81 1.92
C THR A 74 -2.16 -2.95 0.85
N TYR A 75 -1.65 -1.84 0.30
CA TYR A 75 -0.77 -1.87 -0.87
C TYR A 75 0.45 -2.76 -0.69
N ASP A 76 1.25 -2.56 0.35
CA ASP A 76 2.49 -3.32 0.55
C ASP A 76 2.24 -4.80 0.86
N ALA A 77 1.21 -5.07 1.67
CA ALA A 77 0.82 -6.42 2.06
C ALA A 77 0.38 -7.26 0.85
N VAL A 78 -0.26 -6.62 -0.14
CA VAL A 78 -0.69 -7.26 -1.38
C VAL A 78 0.46 -7.33 -2.39
N THR A 79 1.07 -6.19 -2.72
CA THR A 79 2.01 -6.05 -3.85
C THR A 79 3.26 -6.92 -3.72
N ARG A 80 3.71 -7.21 -2.49
CA ARG A 80 4.83 -8.12 -2.22
C ARG A 80 4.69 -9.53 -2.81
N TYR A 81 3.47 -9.94 -3.14
CA TYR A 81 3.19 -11.24 -3.75
C TYR A 81 2.98 -11.18 -5.28
N PHE A 82 2.74 -10.01 -5.84
CA PHE A 82 2.45 -9.83 -7.27
C PHE A 82 3.60 -9.19 -8.05
N VAL A 83 4.57 -8.58 -7.37
CA VAL A 83 5.70 -7.89 -7.99
C VAL A 83 7.03 -8.51 -7.54
N PRO A 84 7.39 -9.72 -8.00
CA PRO A 84 8.71 -10.29 -7.76
C PRO A 84 9.77 -9.67 -8.70
N PRO A 85 11.01 -9.41 -8.22
CA PRO A 85 11.44 -9.49 -6.82
C PRO A 85 10.76 -8.41 -5.97
N ASN A 86 10.22 -8.81 -4.81
CA ASN A 86 9.51 -7.87 -3.95
C ASN A 86 10.46 -6.83 -3.36
N GLU A 87 9.90 -5.68 -2.99
CA GLU A 87 10.70 -4.54 -2.56
C GLU A 87 11.58 -4.87 -1.34
N THR A 88 11.10 -5.64 -0.36
CA THR A 88 11.91 -6.01 0.80
C THR A 88 13.18 -6.79 0.40
N TRP A 89 13.09 -7.67 -0.61
CA TRP A 89 14.25 -8.39 -1.11
C TRP A 89 15.25 -7.41 -1.75
N VAL A 90 14.79 -6.60 -2.70
CA VAL A 90 15.66 -5.62 -3.39
C VAL A 90 16.33 -4.66 -2.40
N ARG A 91 15.60 -4.23 -1.36
CA ARG A 91 16.13 -3.33 -0.32
C ARG A 91 17.16 -4.02 0.58
N ARG A 92 16.97 -5.30 0.92
CA ARG A 92 17.99 -6.08 1.67
C ARG A 92 19.26 -6.25 0.86
N GLU A 93 19.15 -6.59 -0.42
CA GLU A 93 20.33 -6.68 -1.27
C GLU A 93 21.08 -5.34 -1.34
N LEU A 94 20.36 -4.23 -1.47
CA LEU A 94 20.99 -2.90 -1.39
C LEU A 94 21.73 -2.70 -0.06
N LEU A 95 21.10 -3.03 1.07
CA LEU A 95 21.70 -2.88 2.40
C LEU A 95 22.95 -3.72 2.58
N ASP A 96 22.96 -4.95 2.08
CA ASP A 96 24.12 -5.85 2.14
C ASP A 96 25.35 -5.28 1.41
N HIS A 97 25.14 -4.37 0.46
CA HIS A 97 26.20 -3.71 -0.32
C HIS A 97 26.56 -2.31 0.21
N ILE A 98 25.77 -1.74 1.13
CA ILE A 98 26.07 -0.43 1.74
C ILE A 98 26.96 -0.65 2.97
N TYR A 99 28.16 -0.09 2.92
CA TYR A 99 29.07 -0.07 4.07
C TYR A 99 28.85 1.15 4.96
N GLY A 100 28.80 0.94 6.28
CA GLY A 100 28.59 2.00 7.27
C GLY A 100 27.11 2.25 7.58
N GLN A 101 26.81 3.35 8.28
CA GLN A 101 25.45 3.72 8.69
C GLN A 101 25.01 5.00 7.96
N PRO A 102 24.07 4.91 7.00
CA PRO A 102 23.54 6.08 6.29
C PRO A 102 22.92 7.09 7.27
N ARG A 103 23.30 8.36 7.17
CA ARG A 103 22.73 9.43 8.03
C ARG A 103 21.64 10.25 7.35
N ARG A 104 21.59 10.23 6.01
CA ARG A 104 20.63 10.97 5.20
C ARG A 104 20.27 10.11 3.99
N ILE A 105 18.99 9.80 3.88
CA ILE A 105 18.47 8.87 2.87
C ILE A 105 17.38 9.60 2.10
N LEU A 106 17.51 9.58 0.77
CA LEU A 106 16.47 10.03 -0.15
C LEU A 106 15.96 8.78 -0.87
N ASP A 107 14.73 8.38 -0.57
CA ASP A 107 14.10 7.21 -1.18
C ASP A 107 13.10 7.67 -2.25
N LEU A 108 13.49 7.53 -3.51
CA LEU A 108 12.69 7.95 -4.66
C LEU A 108 11.80 6.81 -5.12
N GLY A 109 10.50 7.07 -5.27
CA GLY A 109 9.54 6.04 -5.65
C GLY A 109 9.28 5.02 -4.54
N CYS A 110 9.33 5.46 -3.28
CA CYS A 110 9.20 4.60 -2.09
C CYS A 110 7.79 4.04 -1.82
N GLY A 111 6.83 4.26 -2.72
CA GLY A 111 5.45 3.85 -2.52
C GLY A 111 4.85 4.46 -1.25
N THR A 112 4.46 3.60 -0.31
CA THR A 112 3.96 3.97 1.03
C THR A 112 5.09 4.37 2.00
N GLY A 113 6.35 4.12 1.66
CA GLY A 113 7.53 4.41 2.48
C GLY A 113 7.81 3.39 3.59
N SER A 114 7.02 2.31 3.72
CA SER A 114 7.19 1.33 4.80
C SER A 114 8.55 0.63 4.77
N THR A 115 9.09 0.42 3.57
CA THR A 115 10.41 -0.19 3.32
C THR A 115 11.55 0.81 3.46
N THR A 116 11.30 2.12 3.35
CA THR A 116 12.31 3.17 3.59
C THR A 116 12.87 3.08 5.01
N LEU A 117 12.06 2.64 5.97
CA LEU A 117 12.49 2.44 7.36
C LEU A 117 13.55 1.36 7.52
N LEU A 118 13.60 0.37 6.62
CA LEU A 118 14.66 -0.64 6.62
C LEU A 118 16.03 -0.05 6.31
N LEU A 119 16.07 1.15 5.70
CA LEU A 119 17.30 1.81 5.31
C LEU A 119 17.95 2.63 6.45
N LYS A 120 17.22 2.88 7.55
CA LYS A 120 17.72 3.58 8.74
C LYS A 120 18.46 2.63 9.67
#